data_AF-A0AAE0ULM0-F1
#
_entry.id   AF-A0AAE0ULM0-F1
#
_cell.length_a   1.000
_cell.length_b   1.000
_cell.length_c   1.000
_cell.angle_alpha   90.00
_cell.angle_beta   90.00
_cell.angle_gamma   90.00
#
_symmetry.space_group_name_H-M   'P 1'
#
loop_
_entity.id
_entity.type
_entity.pdbx_description
1 polymer ?
#
loop_
_entity_poly.entity_id
_entity_poly.type
_entity_poly.pdbx_seq_one_letter_code
_entity_poly.pdbx_strand_id
1 'polypeptide(L)'
;MAKTKELSKDTRNKIVDLHQAGKTESAIAGGPGNLITVNGTMKKEQYIKILNNNIRQSAEKLGLGHQWTFQHGDDPKHTAKVVKKWLADKNINVLQWPSQSPDLNPTENLWRELKIRVMARRPSNLKELELIAKDEWAKIPVETCKKLVSNYRKRLIAVIANKGFSIDY
;
A
#
# COMPACT_ATOMS: atom_id res chain seq x y z
N MET A 1 -6.20 8.31 34.05
CA MET A 1 -5.00 8.48 33.20
C MET A 1 -4.51 7.11 32.77
N ALA A 2 -4.82 6.68 31.55
CA ALA A 2 -4.32 5.43 30.98
C ALA A 2 -3.15 5.74 30.04
N LYS A 3 -1.97 5.18 30.31
CA LYS A 3 -0.79 5.28 29.45
C LYS A 3 -1.06 4.55 28.13
N THR A 4 -1.30 5.30 27.05
CA THR A 4 -1.51 4.71 25.72
C THR A 4 -0.25 4.90 24.87
N LYS A 5 0.50 3.79 24.72
CA LYS A 5 1.38 3.42 23.60
C LYS A 5 2.61 4.31 23.27
N GLU A 6 3.73 4.00 23.91
CA GLU A 6 5.09 4.23 23.39
C GLU A 6 5.44 3.37 22.15
N LEU A 7 4.57 2.44 21.75
CA LEU A 7 4.78 1.54 20.61
C LEU A 7 4.73 2.22 19.22
N SER A 8 4.10 3.40 19.06
CA SER A 8 3.91 4.01 17.73
C SER A 8 5.17 4.72 17.20
N LYS A 9 5.92 5.39 18.09
CA LYS A 9 7.15 6.14 17.73
C LYS A 9 8.33 5.20 17.44
N ASP A 10 8.54 4.21 18.31
CA ASP A 10 9.62 3.21 18.12
C ASP A 10 9.40 2.34 16.88
N THR A 11 8.14 1.98 16.59
CA THR A 11 7.82 1.25 15.36
C THR A 11 8.05 2.11 14.11
N ARG A 12 7.68 3.40 14.15
CA ARG A 12 7.97 4.35 13.06
C ARG A 12 9.47 4.49 12.81
N ASN A 13 10.26 4.64 13.87
CA ASN A 13 11.73 4.76 13.77
C ASN A 13 12.37 3.48 13.20
N LYS A 14 11.95 2.28 13.66
CA LYS A 14 12.45 1.01 13.10
C LYS A 14 12.15 0.84 11.61
N ILE A 15 10.97 1.31 11.17
CA ILE A 15 10.56 1.23 9.77
C ILE A 15 11.38 2.18 8.91
N VAL A 16 11.64 3.38 9.41
CA VAL A 16 12.58 4.31 8.80
C VAL A 16 13.96 3.64 8.64
N ASP A 17 14.49 3.03 9.70
CA ASP A 17 15.82 2.41 9.67
C ASP A 17 15.88 1.26 8.65
N LEU A 18 14.83 0.44 8.59
CA LEU A 18 14.69 -0.65 7.61
C LEU A 18 14.65 -0.15 6.16
N HIS A 19 14.05 1.00 5.91
CA HIS A 19 13.99 1.58 4.56
C HIS A 19 15.25 2.37 4.20
N GLN A 20 15.91 3.04 5.16
CA GLN A 20 17.22 3.66 4.93
C GLN A 20 18.31 2.64 4.58
N ALA A 21 18.17 1.41 5.09
CA ALA A 21 18.98 0.26 4.72
C ALA A 21 18.67 -0.32 3.31
N GLY A 22 17.78 0.29 2.53
CA GLY A 22 17.56 -0.01 1.10
C GLY A 22 16.76 -1.30 0.82
N LYS A 23 16.09 -1.88 1.82
CA LYS A 23 15.51 -3.24 1.70
C LYS A 23 14.10 -3.32 1.11
N THR A 24 13.44 -2.20 0.81
CA THR A 24 11.98 -2.15 0.57
C THR A 24 11.54 -1.27 -0.60
N GLU A 25 12.45 -0.58 -1.27
CA GLU A 25 12.11 0.41 -2.31
C GLU A 25 11.59 -0.21 -3.64
N SER A 26 11.74 -1.52 -3.88
CA SER A 26 11.56 -2.08 -5.24
C SER A 26 10.12 -2.32 -5.71
N ALA A 27 9.14 -2.47 -4.82
CA ALA A 27 7.87 -3.11 -5.19
C ALA A 27 6.82 -2.23 -5.89
N ILE A 28 6.93 -0.89 -5.82
CA ILE A 28 5.98 0.03 -6.50
C ILE A 28 6.55 0.55 -7.82
N ALA A 29 7.86 0.42 -8.06
CA ALA A 29 8.51 0.99 -9.25
C ALA A 29 8.09 0.34 -10.58
N GLY A 30 7.50 -0.86 -10.56
CA GLY A 30 7.06 -1.58 -11.75
C GLY A 30 5.74 -1.12 -12.37
N GLY A 31 5.02 -0.20 -11.73
CA GLY A 31 3.71 0.28 -12.17
C GLY A 31 2.54 -0.23 -11.32
N PRO A 32 1.29 0.02 -11.75
CA PRO A 32 0.11 -0.42 -11.03
C PRO A 32 -0.10 -1.95 -11.12
N GLY A 33 -0.28 -2.60 -9.96
CA GLY A 33 -0.66 -4.01 -9.86
C GLY A 33 -2.11 -4.28 -10.29
N ASN A 34 -2.73 -5.34 -9.77
CA ASN A 34 -4.14 -5.61 -10.04
C ASN A 34 -5.07 -4.68 -9.25
N LEU A 35 -6.10 -4.14 -9.92
CA LEU A 35 -7.20 -3.39 -9.29
C LEU A 35 -8.42 -4.30 -9.13
N ILE A 36 -8.90 -4.45 -7.90
CA ILE A 36 -10.03 -5.33 -7.56
C ILE A 36 -11.15 -4.52 -6.92
N THR A 37 -12.33 -4.60 -7.51
CA THR A 37 -13.57 -4.04 -6.96
C THR A 37 -14.08 -4.92 -5.83
N VAL A 38 -14.49 -4.31 -4.72
CA VAL A 38 -15.12 -5.01 -3.60
C VAL A 38 -16.50 -4.42 -3.37
N ASN A 39 -17.52 -5.28 -3.41
CA ASN A 39 -18.90 -4.89 -3.15
C ASN A 39 -19.18 -4.97 -1.65
N GLY A 40 -19.57 -3.83 -1.07
CA GLY A 40 -19.84 -3.70 0.36
C GLY A 40 -18.57 -3.72 1.23
N THR A 41 -18.77 -3.90 2.54
CA THR A 41 -17.67 -3.91 3.51
C THR A 41 -16.85 -5.19 3.42
N MET A 42 -15.56 -5.07 3.09
CA MET A 42 -14.64 -6.20 3.00
C MET A 42 -14.40 -6.88 4.36
N LYS A 43 -14.64 -8.19 4.43
CA LYS A 43 -14.30 -9.04 5.58
C LYS A 43 -12.89 -9.63 5.44
N LYS A 44 -12.31 -10.11 6.55
CA LYS A 44 -10.97 -10.71 6.59
C LYS A 44 -10.83 -11.94 5.68
N GLU A 45 -11.87 -12.77 5.56
CA GLU A 45 -11.87 -13.95 4.68
C GLU A 45 -11.87 -13.53 3.20
N GLN A 46 -12.61 -12.47 2.85
CA GLN A 46 -12.60 -11.92 1.51
C GLN A 46 -11.23 -11.31 1.18
N TYR A 47 -10.60 -10.63 2.15
CA TYR A 47 -9.24 -10.12 1.99
C TYR A 47 -8.24 -11.24 1.67
N ILE A 48 -8.28 -12.37 2.39
CA ILE A 48 -7.44 -13.54 2.08
C ILE A 48 -7.69 -14.05 0.66
N LYS A 49 -8.95 -14.16 0.24
CA LYS A 49 -9.30 -14.58 -1.12
C LYS A 49 -8.71 -13.63 -2.18
N ILE A 50 -8.83 -12.32 -1.96
CA ILE A 50 -8.26 -11.30 -2.85
C ILE A 50 -6.74 -11.45 -2.93
N LEU A 51 -6.05 -11.57 -1.78
CA LEU A 51 -4.60 -11.75 -1.76
C LEU A 51 -4.19 -13.04 -2.48
N ASN A 52 -4.85 -14.15 -2.19
CA ASN A 52 -4.54 -15.45 -2.80
C ASN A 52 -4.62 -15.42 -4.32
N ASN A 53 -5.61 -14.69 -4.86
CA ASN A 53 -5.84 -14.66 -6.30
C ASN A 53 -4.95 -13.64 -7.02
N ASN A 54 -4.43 -12.63 -6.32
CA ASN A 54 -3.83 -11.47 -6.99
C ASN A 54 -2.38 -11.16 -6.62
N ILE A 55 -1.92 -11.54 -5.42
CA ILE A 55 -0.63 -11.03 -4.92
C ILE A 55 0.55 -11.52 -5.76
N ARG A 56 0.56 -12.81 -6.13
CA ARG A 56 1.61 -13.41 -6.96
C ARG A 56 1.52 -12.95 -8.41
N GLN A 57 0.31 -12.95 -8.97
CA GLN A 57 0.07 -12.44 -10.33
C GLN A 57 0.49 -10.97 -10.47
N SER A 58 0.26 -10.15 -9.44
CA SER A 58 0.72 -8.75 -9.44
C SER A 58 2.24 -8.67 -9.38
N ALA A 59 2.89 -9.48 -8.54
CA ALA A 59 4.35 -9.51 -8.47
C ALA A 59 5.00 -9.95 -9.79
N GLU A 60 4.42 -10.96 -10.47
CA GLU A 60 4.84 -11.44 -11.78
C GLU A 60 4.65 -10.35 -12.86
N LYS A 61 3.45 -9.74 -12.92
CA LYS A 61 3.14 -8.64 -13.85
C LYS A 61 4.10 -7.47 -13.69
N LEU A 62 4.52 -7.18 -12.47
CA LEU A 62 5.43 -6.08 -12.14
C LEU A 62 6.92 -6.47 -12.26
N GLY A 63 7.23 -7.71 -12.61
CA GLY A 63 8.60 -8.19 -12.78
C GLY A 63 9.44 -8.17 -11.49
N LEU A 64 8.80 -8.30 -10.31
CA LEU A 64 9.49 -8.18 -9.02
C LEU A 64 10.37 -9.39 -8.66
N GLY A 65 10.39 -10.42 -9.52
CA GLY A 65 11.12 -11.66 -9.27
C GLY A 65 10.65 -12.38 -8.00
N HIS A 66 11.58 -13.06 -7.33
CA HIS A 66 11.28 -13.87 -6.15
C HIS A 66 11.45 -13.12 -4.82
N GLN A 67 12.02 -11.93 -4.83
CA GLN A 67 12.37 -11.16 -3.63
C GLN A 67 11.60 -9.85 -3.59
N TRP A 68 10.36 -9.91 -3.10
CA TRP A 68 9.51 -8.75 -2.86
C TRP A 68 8.98 -8.77 -1.43
N THR A 69 8.67 -7.56 -0.93
CA THR A 69 8.07 -7.37 0.39
C THR A 69 6.68 -6.79 0.22
N PHE A 70 5.69 -7.41 0.85
CA PHE A 70 4.31 -6.96 0.83
C PHE A 70 4.08 -5.88 1.89
N GLN A 71 3.50 -4.76 1.50
CA GLN A 71 3.07 -3.72 2.43
C GLN A 71 1.54 -3.68 2.48
N HIS A 72 0.98 -3.58 3.69
CA HIS A 72 -0.44 -3.29 3.90
C HIS A 72 -0.64 -2.46 5.17
N GLY A 73 -1.80 -1.80 5.27
CA GLY A 73 -2.16 -0.98 6.43
C GLY A 73 -2.50 -1.79 7.68
N ASP A 74 -2.65 -1.11 8.81
CA ASP A 74 -2.88 -1.69 10.14
C ASP A 74 -4.36 -1.97 10.46
N ASP A 75 -5.23 -1.93 9.45
CA ASP A 75 -6.64 -2.21 9.59
C ASP A 75 -6.89 -3.54 10.34
N PRO A 76 -7.86 -3.60 11.28
CA PRO A 76 -8.12 -4.80 12.07
C PRO A 76 -8.29 -6.08 11.24
N LYS A 77 -8.82 -5.99 10.02
CA LYS A 77 -8.96 -7.17 9.14
C LYS A 77 -7.63 -7.65 8.58
N HIS A 78 -6.70 -6.74 8.27
CA HIS A 78 -5.37 -7.07 7.75
C HIS A 78 -4.47 -7.65 8.84
N THR A 79 -4.65 -7.21 10.08
CA THR A 79 -3.85 -7.63 11.24
C THR A 79 -4.46 -8.82 12.01
N ALA A 80 -5.63 -9.30 11.58
CA ALA A 80 -6.31 -10.46 12.16
C ALA A 80 -5.43 -11.71 12.14
N LYS A 81 -5.54 -12.54 13.20
CA LYS A 81 -4.75 -13.77 13.37
C LYS A 81 -4.79 -14.69 12.13
N VAL A 82 -5.96 -14.84 11.51
CA VAL A 82 -6.15 -15.68 10.31
C VAL A 82 -5.40 -15.14 9.10
N VAL A 83 -5.33 -13.82 8.92
CA VAL A 83 -4.60 -13.18 7.81
C VAL A 83 -3.09 -13.29 8.03
N LYS A 84 -2.62 -13.01 9.24
CA LYS A 84 -1.20 -13.18 9.60
C LYS A 84 -0.72 -14.62 9.41
N LYS A 85 -1.52 -15.60 9.86
CA LYS A 85 -1.24 -17.01 9.63
C LYS A 85 -1.16 -17.33 8.15
N TRP A 86 -2.13 -16.89 7.35
CA TRP A 86 -2.13 -17.13 5.90
C TRP A 86 -0.91 -16.54 5.19
N LEU A 87 -0.49 -15.31 5.54
CA LEU A 87 0.70 -14.67 5.00
C LEU A 87 1.97 -15.47 5.33
N ALA A 88 2.09 -15.94 6.57
CA ALA A 88 3.20 -16.79 7.01
C ALA A 88 3.21 -18.14 6.28
N ASP A 89 2.06 -18.83 6.21
CA ASP A 89 1.92 -20.12 5.53
C ASP A 89 2.26 -20.03 4.02
N LYS A 90 2.06 -18.86 3.40
CA LYS A 90 2.41 -18.58 2.00
C LYS A 90 3.84 -18.07 1.80
N ASN A 91 4.62 -17.97 2.87
CA ASN A 91 5.97 -17.42 2.90
C ASN A 91 6.05 -16.00 2.29
N ILE A 92 5.04 -15.17 2.57
CA ILE A 92 4.99 -13.78 2.11
C ILE A 92 5.70 -12.91 3.15
N ASN A 93 6.79 -12.27 2.74
CA ASN A 93 7.46 -11.28 3.59
C ASN A 93 6.58 -10.03 3.71
N VAL A 94 6.23 -9.63 4.94
CA VAL A 94 5.36 -8.47 5.20
C VAL A 94 6.18 -7.35 5.82
N LEU A 95 6.11 -6.17 5.21
CA LEU A 95 6.69 -4.97 5.75
C LEU A 95 5.96 -4.58 7.03
N GLN A 96 6.69 -4.46 8.14
CA GLN A 96 6.14 -3.87 9.35
C GLN A 96 5.69 -2.44 9.04
N TRP A 97 4.44 -2.10 9.34
CA TRP A 97 3.85 -0.78 9.07
C TRP A 97 3.39 -0.13 10.38
N PRO A 98 3.62 1.18 10.59
CA PRO A 98 3.20 1.84 11.80
C PRO A 98 1.73 2.25 11.69
N SER A 99 0.97 2.07 12.76
CA SER A 99 -0.40 2.55 12.83
C SER A 99 -0.53 4.04 12.48
N GLN A 100 -1.64 4.41 11.84
CA GLN A 100 -1.99 5.81 11.54
C GLN A 100 -0.92 6.58 10.73
N SER A 101 -0.27 5.93 9.76
CA SER A 101 0.78 6.57 8.94
C SER A 101 0.40 6.62 7.45
N PRO A 102 -0.71 7.28 7.08
CA PRO A 102 -1.14 7.37 5.68
C PRO A 102 -0.20 8.24 4.83
N ASP A 103 0.43 9.25 5.45
CA ASP A 103 1.47 10.11 4.87
C ASP A 103 2.65 9.32 4.31
N LEU A 104 2.99 8.22 4.98
CA LEU A 104 4.00 7.29 4.52
C LEU A 104 3.51 6.37 3.40
N ASN A 105 2.21 6.14 3.17
CA ASN A 105 1.75 5.15 2.20
C ASN A 105 1.73 5.72 0.76
N PRO A 106 2.65 5.32 -0.14
CA PRO A 106 2.70 5.81 -1.52
C PRO A 106 1.43 5.49 -2.31
N THR A 107 0.67 4.46 -1.92
CA THR A 107 -0.58 4.04 -2.56
C THR A 107 -1.66 5.12 -2.45
N GLU A 108 -1.64 5.96 -1.40
CA GLU A 108 -2.62 7.06 -1.25
C GLU A 108 -2.51 8.07 -2.41
N ASN A 109 -1.29 8.35 -2.87
CA ASN A 109 -1.10 9.24 -4.02
C ASN A 109 -1.59 8.60 -5.32
N LEU A 110 -1.42 7.28 -5.45
CA LEU A 110 -1.89 6.54 -6.61
C LEU A 110 -3.43 6.50 -6.67
N TRP A 111 -4.09 6.35 -5.52
CA TRP A 111 -5.54 6.49 -5.41
C TRP A 111 -6.03 7.90 -5.73
N ARG A 112 -5.31 8.94 -5.27
CA ARG A 112 -5.61 10.34 -5.63
C ARG A 112 -5.53 10.55 -7.13
N GLU A 113 -4.46 10.07 -7.77
CA GLU A 113 -4.28 10.15 -9.22
C GLU A 113 -5.41 9.44 -9.97
N LEU A 114 -5.75 8.20 -9.57
CA LEU A 114 -6.86 7.46 -10.15
C LEU A 114 -8.17 8.24 -10.01
N LYS A 115 -8.46 8.79 -8.83
CA LYS A 115 -9.68 9.56 -8.58
C LYS A 115 -9.78 10.76 -9.51
N ILE A 116 -8.69 11.51 -9.72
CA ILE A 116 -8.67 12.65 -10.64
C ILE A 116 -9.01 12.20 -12.07
N ARG A 117 -8.36 11.14 -12.57
CA ARG A 117 -8.60 10.59 -13.92
C ARG A 117 -10.03 10.09 -14.11
N VAL A 118 -10.55 9.34 -13.14
CA VAL A 118 -11.92 8.82 -13.16
C VAL A 118 -12.94 9.96 -13.15
N MET A 119 -12.75 10.96 -12.27
CA MET A 119 -13.67 12.10 -12.17
C MET A 119 -13.67 12.97 -13.43
N ALA A 120 -12.53 13.09 -14.13
CA ALA A 120 -12.46 13.79 -15.40
C ALA A 120 -13.37 13.18 -16.48
N ARG A 121 -13.64 11.87 -16.40
CA ARG A 121 -14.53 11.14 -17.32
C ARG A 121 -16.00 11.11 -16.90
N ARG A 122 -16.33 11.68 -15.74
CA ARG A 122 -17.70 11.90 -15.25
C ARG A 122 -18.60 10.66 -15.37
N PRO A 123 -18.26 9.52 -14.72
CA PRO A 123 -19.11 8.33 -14.71
C PRO A 123 -20.50 8.65 -14.15
N SER A 124 -21.54 8.12 -14.80
CA SER A 124 -22.94 8.39 -14.43
C SER A 124 -23.54 7.34 -13.47
N ASN A 125 -22.90 6.18 -13.36
CA ASN A 125 -23.38 5.06 -12.54
C ASN A 125 -22.21 4.18 -12.06
N LEU A 126 -22.50 3.24 -11.16
CA LEU A 126 -21.48 2.37 -10.56
C LEU A 126 -20.77 1.45 -11.58
N LYS A 127 -21.48 0.99 -12.62
CA LYS A 127 -20.90 0.12 -13.65
C LYS A 127 -19.91 0.89 -14.52
N GLU A 128 -20.26 2.12 -14.90
CA GLU A 128 -19.34 3.04 -15.59
C GLU A 128 -18.16 3.41 -14.70
N LEU A 129 -18.39 3.71 -13.42
CA LEU A 129 -17.33 4.02 -12.47
C LEU A 129 -16.30 2.88 -12.41
N GLU A 130 -16.76 1.63 -12.29
CA GLU A 130 -15.88 0.47 -12.24
C GLU A 130 -15.09 0.29 -13.54
N LEU A 131 -15.76 0.39 -14.70
CA LEU A 131 -15.12 0.22 -16.00
C LEU A 131 -14.06 1.31 -16.23
N ILE A 132 -14.41 2.56 -15.96
CA ILE A 132 -13.52 3.71 -16.09
C ILE A 132 -12.35 3.59 -15.11
N ALA A 133 -12.58 3.18 -13.87
CA ALA A 133 -11.51 2.97 -12.91
C ALA A 133 -10.50 1.92 -13.39
N LYS A 134 -10.96 0.79 -13.94
CA LYS A 134 -10.06 -0.23 -14.50
C LYS A 134 -9.29 0.27 -15.71
N ASP A 135 -9.95 0.99 -16.61
CA ASP A 135 -9.34 1.55 -17.82
C ASP A 135 -8.30 2.63 -17.48
N GLU A 136 -8.63 3.58 -16.61
CA GLU A 136 -7.69 4.62 -16.16
C GLU A 136 -6.54 4.05 -15.33
N TRP A 137 -6.79 3.03 -14.51
CA TRP A 137 -5.75 2.34 -13.75
C TRP A 137 -4.72 1.69 -14.67
N ALA A 138 -5.18 1.01 -15.74
CA ALA A 138 -4.29 0.40 -16.72
C ALA A 138 -3.44 1.43 -17.50
N LYS A 139 -3.91 2.68 -17.59
CA LYS A 139 -3.21 3.79 -18.25
C LYS A 139 -2.25 4.54 -17.35
N ILE A 140 -2.21 4.27 -16.03
CA ILE A 140 -1.27 4.97 -15.14
C ILE A 140 0.16 4.58 -15.54
N PRO A 141 1.01 5.54 -15.96
CA PRO A 141 2.37 5.23 -16.39
C PRO A 141 3.21 4.67 -15.25
N VAL A 142 4.10 3.74 -15.58
CA VAL A 142 5.12 3.21 -14.65
C VAL A 142 5.94 4.34 -14.03
N GLU A 143 6.25 5.38 -14.81
CA GLU A 143 6.99 6.57 -14.33
C GLU A 143 6.27 7.32 -13.21
N THR A 144 4.93 7.33 -13.20
CA THR A 144 4.16 7.88 -12.08
C THR A 144 4.46 7.09 -10.81
N CYS A 145 4.43 5.77 -10.87
CA CYS A 145 4.73 4.93 -9.71
C CYS A 145 6.19 5.04 -9.27
N LYS A 146 7.16 5.07 -10.20
CA LYS A 146 8.58 5.31 -9.89
C LYS A 146 8.80 6.63 -9.17
N LYS A 147 8.14 7.71 -9.62
CA LYS A 147 8.24 9.03 -8.98
C LYS A 147 7.66 9.04 -7.56
N LEU A 148 6.61 8.26 -7.31
CA LEU A 148 6.06 8.10 -5.96
C LEU A 148 7.05 7.38 -5.04
N VAL A 149 7.71 6.33 -5.54
CA VAL A 149 8.74 5.59 -4.80
C VAL A 149 9.99 6.43 -4.56
N SER A 150 10.49 7.16 -5.56
CA SER A 150 11.70 7.97 -5.42
C SER A 150 11.55 9.05 -4.35
N ASN A 151 10.31 9.52 -4.14
CA ASN A 151 9.98 10.49 -3.10
C ASN A 151 9.75 9.85 -1.72
N TYR A 152 9.61 8.52 -1.64
CA TYR A 152 9.39 7.80 -0.39
C TYR A 152 10.52 8.03 0.61
N ARG A 153 11.78 7.96 0.16
CA ARG A 153 12.95 8.25 1.01
C ARG A 153 12.89 9.65 1.62
N LYS A 154 12.44 10.65 0.86
CA LYS A 154 12.27 12.02 1.38
C LYS A 154 11.18 12.08 2.46
N ARG A 155 10.07 11.35 2.29
CA ARG A 155 9.01 11.25 3.31
C ARG A 155 9.54 10.68 4.62
N LEU A 156 10.32 9.60 4.54
CA LEU A 156 10.93 8.99 5.74
C LEU A 156 11.83 9.99 6.47
N ILE A 157 12.72 10.67 5.73
CA ILE A 157 13.62 11.69 6.30
C ILE A 157 12.82 12.80 6.98
N ALA A 158 11.73 13.26 6.36
CA ALA A 158 10.86 14.27 6.94
C ALA A 158 10.16 13.78 8.22
N VAL A 159 9.67 12.53 8.26
CA VAL A 159 9.08 11.95 9.48
C VAL A 159 10.10 11.84 10.62
N ILE A 160 11.35 11.46 10.32
CA ILE A 160 12.43 11.44 11.34
C ILE A 160 12.70 12.84 11.88
N ALA A 161 12.88 13.81 10.97
CA ALA A 161 13.12 15.19 11.34
C ALA A 161 11.98 15.72 12.20
N ASN A 162 10.75 15.29 11.90
CA ASN A 162 9.57 15.57 12.69
C ASN A 162 9.36 14.61 13.87
N LYS A 163 10.40 13.87 14.31
CA LYS A 163 10.38 12.98 15.49
C LYS A 163 9.22 11.97 15.51
N GLY A 164 8.79 11.52 14.35
CA GLY A 164 7.68 10.58 14.18
C GLY A 164 6.29 11.21 14.11
N PHE A 165 6.17 12.54 14.15
CA PHE A 165 4.90 13.25 13.92
C PHE A 165 4.54 13.32 12.43
N SER A 166 3.27 13.62 12.13
CA SER A 166 2.73 13.70 10.77
C SER A 166 3.46 14.74 9.93
N ILE A 167 3.63 14.45 8.65
CA ILE A 167 4.16 15.40 7.66
C ILE A 167 3.08 15.77 6.65
N ASP A 168 3.15 17.00 6.12
CA ASP A 168 2.32 17.39 4.98
C ASP A 168 2.94 16.85 3.69
N TYR A 169 2.19 16.00 2.98
CA TYR A 169 2.63 15.40 1.72
C TYR A 169 1.47 15.07 0.78
#